data_AF-A0A495Z0M7-F1
#
_entry.id   AF-A0A495Z0M7-F1
#
_cell.length_a   1.000
_cell.length_b   1.000
_cell.length_c   1.000
_cell.angle_alpha   90.00
_cell.angle_beta   90.00
_cell.angle_gamma   90.00
#
_symmetry.space_group_name_H-M   'P 1'
#
loop_
_entity.id
_entity.type
_entity.pdbx_description
1 polymer ?
#
loop_
_entity_poly.entity_id
_entity_poly.type
_entity_poly.pdbx_seq_one_letter_code
_entity_poly.pdbx_strand_id
1 'polypeptide(L)'
;MLRDVFPSKAILIGIIFFGMVVGGTQLYYWHVRRTGEAELERTKQMVQALEETEKKRPATNADVPIDTYTSDTSEMPIVFNDTQPMAEEREALPSSEAESDELLDAFLVDEILSTEGTDEVLVSPFGFGAYPEVPPDFPERFMPIWTWSDEKRAKAGSSEIDFELMHRVLIKLWNQGDRSFIGVKRQDHDGKVYPIYRNVMYVVNWIERRNGTVRLPASFFGQSDEDISVVDIMQYERIPTGITFIDAHTEGYDPYQFLGLQ
;
A
#
# COMPACT_ATOMS: atom_id res chain seq x y z
N MET A 1 24.88 -5.74 -66.90
CA MET A 1 23.50 -6.01 -66.48
C MET A 1 23.32 -5.91 -64.95
N LEU A 2 23.95 -4.94 -64.28
CA LEU A 2 23.66 -4.61 -62.86
C LEU A 2 23.65 -3.07 -62.64
N ARG A 3 23.47 -2.34 -63.73
CA ARG A 3 23.00 -0.96 -63.74
C ARG A 3 21.49 -1.09 -63.87
N ASP A 4 20.73 -0.86 -62.81
CA ASP A 4 19.81 0.28 -62.81
C ASP A 4 18.91 0.41 -61.55
N VAL A 5 19.24 1.46 -60.78
CA VAL A 5 18.33 2.54 -60.31
C VAL A 5 17.29 2.28 -59.20
N PHE A 6 17.59 1.55 -58.11
CA PHE A 6 16.67 1.58 -56.94
C PHE A 6 17.20 1.82 -55.49
N PRO A 7 18.50 1.88 -55.13
CA PRO A 7 18.85 2.07 -53.71
C PRO A 7 19.15 3.53 -53.28
N SER A 8 19.35 4.47 -54.22
CA SER A 8 19.82 5.84 -53.88
C SER A 8 18.89 6.61 -52.94
N LYS A 9 17.57 6.58 -53.18
CA LYS A 9 16.59 7.30 -52.34
C LYS A 9 16.35 6.59 -51.01
N ALA A 10 16.34 5.26 -51.00
CA ALA A 10 16.15 4.46 -49.80
C ALA A 10 17.32 4.63 -48.81
N ILE A 11 18.56 4.67 -49.31
CA ILE A 11 19.75 4.92 -48.48
C ILE A 11 19.70 6.34 -47.91
N LEU A 12 19.32 7.35 -48.71
CA LEU A 12 19.21 8.73 -48.23
C LEU A 12 18.16 8.86 -47.12
N ILE A 13 16.99 8.25 -47.29
CA ILE A 13 15.93 8.21 -46.27
C ILE A 13 16.43 7.51 -45.00
N GLY A 14 17.15 6.39 -45.15
CA GLY A 14 17.73 5.67 -44.01
C GLY A 14 18.73 6.50 -43.21
N ILE A 15 19.59 7.27 -43.89
CA ILE A 15 20.56 8.17 -43.23
C ILE A 15 19.85 9.31 -42.49
N ILE A 16 18.82 9.90 -43.08
CA ILE A 16 18.04 10.97 -42.43
C ILE A 16 17.29 10.43 -41.20
N PHE A 17 16.65 9.26 -41.33
CA PHE A 17 15.97 8.61 -40.21
C PHE A 17 16.94 8.26 -39.08
N PHE A 18 18.10 7.70 -39.42
CA PHE A 18 19.15 7.41 -38.44
C PHE A 18 19.62 8.69 -37.73
N GLY A 19 19.80 9.79 -38.46
CA GLY A 19 20.12 11.10 -37.89
C GLY A 19 19.04 11.62 -36.93
N MET A 20 17.75 11.46 -37.26
CA MET A 20 16.65 11.84 -36.36
C MET A 20 16.62 10.99 -35.08
N VAL A 21 16.84 9.68 -35.18
CA VAL A 21 16.83 8.79 -34.00
C VAL A 21 18.03 9.10 -33.09
N VAL A 22 19.23 9.24 -33.65
CA VAL A 22 20.44 9.58 -32.87
C VAL A 22 20.34 10.99 -32.30
N GLY A 23 19.88 11.97 -33.08
CA GLY A 23 19.67 13.34 -32.61
C GLY A 23 18.59 13.43 -31.52
N GLY A 24 17.48 12.73 -31.70
CA GLY A 24 16.38 12.68 -30.73
C GLY A 24 16.78 12.03 -29.42
N THR A 25 17.53 10.92 -29.47
CA THR A 25 18.04 10.26 -28.25
C THR A 25 19.06 11.13 -27.51
N GLN A 26 19.93 11.85 -28.22
CA GLN A 26 20.87 12.80 -27.60
C GLN A 26 20.16 14.01 -26.99
N LEU A 27 19.17 14.58 -27.69
CA LEU A 27 18.35 15.68 -27.16
C LEU A 27 17.54 15.24 -25.94
N TYR A 28 16.95 14.04 -25.97
CA TYR A 28 16.24 13.48 -24.83
C TYR A 28 17.18 13.26 -23.64
N TYR A 29 18.34 12.64 -23.86
CA TYR A 29 19.35 12.46 -22.81
C TYR A 29 19.79 13.79 -22.20
N TRP A 30 20.06 14.80 -23.03
CA TRP A 30 20.40 16.14 -22.56
C TRP A 30 19.27 16.80 -21.77
N HIS A 31 18.02 16.64 -22.21
CA HIS A 31 16.85 17.17 -21.51
C HIS A 31 16.67 16.53 -20.14
N VAL A 32 16.67 15.19 -20.07
CA VAL A 32 16.53 14.43 -18.81
C VAL A 32 17.66 14.76 -17.84
N ARG A 33 18.89 14.90 -18.34
CA ARG A 33 20.03 15.28 -17.51
C ARG A 33 19.86 16.69 -16.93
N ARG A 34 19.41 17.65 -17.74
CA ARG A 34 19.21 19.04 -17.29
C ARG A 34 18.07 19.15 -16.28
N THR A 35 16.99 18.40 -16.46
CA THR A 35 15.88 18.37 -15.48
C THR A 35 16.30 17.67 -14.19
N GLY A 36 17.04 16.56 -14.27
CA GLY A 36 17.53 15.84 -13.10
C GLY A 36 18.56 16.63 -12.28
N GLU A 37 19.46 17.39 -12.91
CA GLU A 37 20.42 18.25 -12.21
C GLU A 37 19.70 19.36 -11.41
N ALA A 38 18.60 19.94 -11.93
CA ALA A 38 17.82 20.94 -11.23
C ALA A 38 17.07 20.38 -10.00
N GLU A 39 16.56 19.15 -10.08
CA GLU A 39 15.93 18.47 -8.94
C GLU A 39 16.93 18.10 -7.86
N LEU A 40 18.14 17.69 -8.25
CA LEU A 40 19.22 17.35 -7.34
C LEU A 40 19.74 18.59 -6.59
N GLU A 41 19.85 19.74 -7.26
CA GLU A 41 20.18 21.01 -6.61
C GLU A 41 19.11 21.48 -5.62
N ARG A 42 17.81 21.34 -5.96
CA ARG A 42 16.71 21.65 -5.04
C ARG A 42 16.74 20.76 -3.80
N THR A 43 16.99 19.46 -3.99
CA THR A 43 17.08 18.50 -2.88
C THR A 43 18.27 18.85 -1.98
N LYS A 44 19.44 19.20 -2.55
CA LYS A 44 20.60 19.65 -1.78
C LYS A 44 20.32 20.91 -0.96
N GLN A 45 19.65 21.91 -1.55
CA GLN A 45 19.29 23.14 -0.84
C GLN A 45 18.30 22.87 0.30
N MET A 46 17.33 21.98 0.09
CA MET A 46 16.35 21.60 1.12
C MET A 46 17.03 20.89 2.30
N VAL A 47 17.98 19.97 2.03
CA VAL A 47 18.74 19.28 3.07
C VAL A 47 19.61 20.28 3.86
N GLN A 48 20.30 21.20 3.18
CA GLN A 48 21.09 22.24 3.85
C GLN A 48 20.24 23.16 4.73
N ALA A 49 19.03 23.53 4.27
CA ALA A 49 18.10 24.34 5.06
C ALA A 49 17.62 23.62 6.33
N LEU A 50 17.41 22.30 6.26
CA LEU A 50 17.07 21.49 7.44
C LEU A 50 18.24 21.39 8.43
N GLU A 51 19.46 21.14 7.94
CA GLU A 51 20.66 21.10 8.80
C GLU A 51 20.91 22.45 9.50
N GLU A 52 20.71 23.58 8.80
CA GLU A 52 20.83 24.90 9.42
C GLU A 52 19.74 25.17 10.47
N THR A 53 18.53 24.66 10.26
CA THR A 53 17.41 24.81 11.20
C THR A 53 17.65 24.00 12.46
N GLU A 54 18.19 22.78 12.33
CA GLU A 54 18.56 21.93 13.45
C GLU A 54 19.70 22.56 14.27
N LYS A 55 20.72 23.09 13.60
CA LYS A 55 21.90 23.71 14.25
C LYS A 55 21.59 25.02 14.97
N LYS A 56 20.51 25.71 14.57
CA LYS A 56 20.05 26.97 15.19
C LYS A 56 19.02 26.75 16.30
N ARG A 57 18.62 25.51 16.61
CA ARG A 57 17.70 25.25 17.73
C ARG A 57 18.46 25.48 19.06
N PRO A 58 18.18 26.55 19.81
CA PRO A 58 18.81 26.74 21.10
C PRO A 58 18.38 25.59 22.02
N ALA A 59 19.35 25.03 22.75
CA ALA A 59 19.08 24.09 23.82
C ALA A 59 18.20 24.78 24.87
N THR A 60 16.88 24.66 24.73
CA THR A 60 15.94 25.02 25.78
C THR A 60 16.15 24.03 26.91
N ASN A 61 16.77 24.52 27.97
CA ASN A 61 16.95 23.85 29.24
C ASN A 61 15.65 23.16 29.66
N ALA A 62 15.71 21.85 29.81
CA ALA A 62 14.70 21.05 30.51
C ALA A 62 15.44 20.17 31.51
N ASP A 63 15.85 20.79 32.63
CA ASP A 63 15.88 20.11 33.92
C ASP A 63 14.43 19.72 34.24
N VAL A 64 14.06 18.48 33.91
CA VAL A 64 12.85 17.84 34.40
C VAL A 64 13.28 16.48 34.96
N PRO A 65 13.14 16.24 36.27
CA PRO A 65 13.49 14.95 36.88
C PRO A 65 12.54 13.88 36.35
N ILE A 66 13.09 12.84 35.73
CA ILE A 66 12.35 11.65 35.34
C ILE A 66 12.28 10.76 36.57
N ASP A 67 11.13 10.79 37.25
CA ASP A 67 10.81 9.84 38.30
C ASP A 67 10.76 8.43 37.73
N THR A 68 11.55 7.59 38.37
CA THR A 68 11.72 6.17 38.08
C THR A 68 10.52 5.43 38.64
N TYR A 69 9.64 4.93 37.77
CA TYR A 69 8.63 3.94 38.16
C TYR A 69 9.11 2.55 37.74
N THR A 70 9.68 1.86 38.72
CA THR A 70 9.83 0.40 38.73
C THR A 70 8.53 -0.19 39.27
N SER A 71 7.83 -0.97 38.45
CA SER A 71 6.74 -1.88 38.86
C SER A 71 6.35 -2.70 37.63
N ASP A 72 5.96 -3.95 37.73
CA ASP A 72 6.23 -5.00 38.70
C ASP A 72 5.86 -6.26 37.91
N THR A 73 6.68 -7.29 37.98
CA THR A 73 6.45 -8.56 37.31
C THR A 73 5.27 -9.24 37.98
N SER A 74 4.11 -9.24 37.33
CA SER A 74 2.95 -10.03 37.77
C SER A 74 2.67 -11.12 36.75
N GLU A 75 3.20 -12.31 37.05
CA GLU A 75 2.72 -13.57 36.51
C GLU A 75 1.26 -13.78 36.92
N MET A 76 0.37 -14.09 35.96
CA MET A 76 -0.84 -14.86 36.26
C MET A 76 -1.31 -15.65 35.03
N PRO A 77 -2.02 -16.78 35.28
CA PRO A 77 -1.87 -17.99 34.49
C PRO A 77 -2.92 -18.13 33.38
N ILE A 78 -2.48 -18.88 32.36
CA ILE A 78 -3.27 -19.42 31.26
C ILE A 78 -4.43 -20.25 31.82
N VAL A 79 -5.67 -19.84 31.52
CA VAL A 79 -6.85 -20.68 31.64
C VAL A 79 -7.31 -21.04 30.24
N PHE A 80 -6.92 -22.23 29.79
CA PHE A 80 -7.58 -22.93 28.68
C PHE A 80 -8.98 -23.32 29.13
N ASN A 81 -10.01 -22.91 28.39
CA ASN A 81 -11.31 -23.54 28.48
C ASN A 81 -11.77 -23.92 27.07
N ASP A 82 -11.79 -25.23 26.86
CA ASP A 82 -12.12 -25.90 25.61
C ASP A 82 -13.37 -26.75 25.90
N THR A 83 -14.56 -26.32 25.46
CA THR A 83 -15.73 -27.21 25.28
C THR A 83 -16.77 -26.59 24.32
N GLN A 84 -16.90 -27.24 23.16
CA GLN A 84 -17.98 -27.32 22.14
C GLN A 84 -19.46 -27.31 22.66
N PRO A 85 -20.55 -27.27 21.83
CA PRO A 85 -20.68 -27.79 20.44
C PRO A 85 -21.55 -27.00 19.43
N MET A 86 -21.57 -27.54 18.19
CA MET A 86 -22.46 -27.26 17.05
C MET A 86 -23.95 -27.14 17.40
N ALA A 87 -24.64 -26.29 16.62
CA ALA A 87 -25.99 -26.58 16.13
C ALA A 87 -26.14 -26.02 14.70
N GLU A 88 -26.25 -26.93 13.73
CA GLU A 88 -27.00 -26.72 12.49
C GLU A 88 -28.49 -26.61 12.84
N GLU A 89 -29.27 -25.85 12.06
CA GLU A 89 -30.39 -26.38 11.23
C GLU A 89 -31.44 -25.28 10.90
N ARG A 90 -31.71 -25.09 9.58
CA ARG A 90 -32.99 -24.72 8.91
C ARG A 90 -33.70 -23.40 9.31
N GLU A 91 -34.45 -22.66 8.49
CA GLU A 91 -35.30 -22.89 7.30
C GLU A 91 -35.60 -21.48 6.71
N ALA A 92 -35.49 -21.22 5.40
CA ALA A 92 -36.61 -21.07 4.45
C ALA A 92 -37.80 -20.25 5.01
N LEU A 93 -38.25 -19.09 4.47
CA LEU A 93 -38.86 -18.81 3.16
C LEU A 93 -39.57 -17.40 3.24
N PRO A 94 -40.34 -16.86 2.24
CA PRO A 94 -40.07 -15.57 1.61
C PRO A 94 -41.22 -14.51 1.71
N SER A 95 -41.12 -13.48 0.86
CA SER A 95 -42.15 -12.56 0.35
C SER A 95 -42.27 -11.19 1.01
N SER A 96 -42.09 -10.13 0.22
CA SER A 96 -43.20 -9.31 -0.26
C SER A 96 -42.66 -8.28 -1.27
N GLU A 97 -43.00 -8.47 -2.53
CA GLU A 97 -43.12 -7.37 -3.48
C GLU A 97 -44.23 -6.43 -2.99
N ALA A 98 -43.97 -5.12 -3.06
CA ALA A 98 -45.02 -4.11 -3.14
C ALA A 98 -44.41 -2.90 -3.88
N GLU A 99 -44.61 -2.91 -5.20
CA GLU A 99 -44.57 -1.70 -6.01
C GLU A 99 -45.68 -0.75 -5.54
N SER A 100 -45.35 0.53 -5.34
CA SER A 100 -46.28 1.62 -5.53
C SER A 100 -45.50 2.87 -5.90
N ASP A 101 -45.60 3.21 -7.19
CA ASP A 101 -45.19 4.47 -7.77
C ASP A 101 -46.01 5.66 -7.25
N GLU A 102 -45.39 6.84 -7.36
CA GLU A 102 -46.01 8.13 -7.73
C GLU A 102 -46.83 8.93 -6.69
N LEU A 103 -46.25 10.03 -6.16
CA LEU A 103 -46.43 11.41 -6.68
C LEU A 103 -45.98 12.50 -5.69
N LEU A 104 -45.34 13.51 -6.28
CA LEU A 104 -45.01 14.82 -5.72
C LEU A 104 -46.25 15.56 -5.18
N ASP A 105 -46.17 16.13 -3.97
CA ASP A 105 -46.69 17.49 -3.75
C ASP A 105 -46.00 18.18 -2.57
N ALA A 106 -45.85 19.48 -2.73
CA ALA A 106 -44.99 20.39 -2.00
C ALA A 106 -45.47 20.70 -0.58
N PHE A 107 -44.53 20.78 0.37
CA PHE A 107 -44.60 21.78 1.43
C PHE A 107 -43.19 22.28 1.79
N LEU A 108 -42.89 23.49 1.32
CA LEU A 108 -41.91 24.37 1.95
C LEU A 108 -42.44 24.76 3.33
N VAL A 109 -41.78 24.28 4.39
CA VAL A 109 -41.78 24.95 5.68
C VAL A 109 -40.33 25.18 6.03
N ASP A 110 -39.91 26.43 5.84
CA ASP A 110 -38.65 26.96 6.34
C ASP A 110 -38.65 26.97 7.87
N GLU A 111 -37.47 26.66 8.41
CA GLU A 111 -36.91 27.21 9.65
C GLU A 111 -37.50 26.78 11.02
N ILE A 112 -36.76 25.93 11.74
CA ILE A 112 -36.06 26.25 13.01
C ILE A 112 -35.90 24.99 13.92
N LEU A 113 -34.63 24.67 14.21
CA LEU A 113 -34.10 23.91 15.36
C LEU A 113 -34.42 22.41 15.50
N SER A 114 -33.55 21.60 14.89
CA SER A 114 -32.80 20.59 15.66
C SER A 114 -31.44 20.36 15.02
N THR A 115 -30.42 21.08 15.50
CA THR A 115 -29.01 20.70 15.37
C THR A 115 -28.75 19.49 16.26
N GLU A 116 -29.31 18.34 15.91
CA GLU A 116 -28.65 17.07 16.19
C GLU A 116 -27.68 16.87 15.03
N GLY A 117 -26.38 16.84 15.33
CA GLY A 117 -25.35 16.64 14.33
C GLY A 117 -25.61 15.35 13.58
N THR A 118 -26.18 15.45 12.38
CA THR A 118 -26.06 14.41 11.39
C THR A 118 -24.57 14.32 11.10
N ASP A 119 -23.90 13.34 11.72
CA ASP A 119 -22.55 12.95 11.36
C ASP A 119 -22.56 12.74 9.85
N GLU A 120 -22.04 13.72 9.12
CA GLU A 120 -22.01 13.71 7.68
C GLU A 120 -21.16 12.51 7.28
N VAL A 121 -21.81 11.46 6.81
CA VAL A 121 -21.15 10.19 6.49
C VAL A 121 -20.16 10.48 5.37
N LEU A 122 -18.87 10.48 5.72
CA LEU A 122 -17.82 10.72 4.76
C LEU A 122 -17.80 9.57 3.73
N VAL A 123 -17.91 9.94 2.45
CA VAL A 123 -17.91 9.02 1.32
C VAL A 123 -16.59 9.11 0.58
N SER A 124 -16.11 7.97 0.08
CA SER A 124 -14.93 7.90 -0.79
C SER A 124 -15.12 8.72 -2.07
N PRO A 125 -14.16 9.58 -2.45
CA PRO A 125 -14.20 10.28 -3.74
C PRO A 125 -13.95 9.33 -4.93
N PHE A 126 -13.54 8.08 -4.70
CA PHE A 126 -13.24 7.09 -5.73
C PHE A 126 -14.39 6.12 -6.01
N GLY A 127 -15.56 6.33 -5.40
CA GLY A 127 -16.73 5.48 -5.62
C GLY A 127 -16.78 4.21 -4.78
N PHE A 128 -15.91 4.06 -3.77
CA PHE A 128 -15.91 2.89 -2.87
C PHE A 128 -16.96 2.93 -1.76
N GLY A 129 -17.89 3.89 -1.82
CA GLY A 129 -18.92 4.11 -0.80
C GLY A 129 -18.39 4.76 0.49
N ALA A 130 -19.17 4.67 1.56
CA ALA A 130 -18.81 5.20 2.87
C ALA A 130 -17.49 4.59 3.38
N TYR A 131 -16.72 5.37 4.13
CA TYR A 131 -15.53 4.84 4.80
C TYR A 131 -15.93 3.84 5.89
N PRO A 132 -15.19 2.74 6.07
CA PRO A 132 -15.43 1.83 7.18
C PRO A 132 -15.11 2.52 8.51
N GLU A 133 -15.82 2.15 9.56
CA GLU A 133 -15.51 2.57 10.92
C GLU A 133 -14.12 2.07 11.33
N VAL A 134 -13.32 2.96 11.91
CA VAL A 134 -11.95 2.66 12.35
C VAL A 134 -12.01 2.16 13.79
N PRO A 135 -11.55 0.92 14.07
CA PRO A 135 -11.57 0.40 15.43
C PRO A 135 -10.78 1.30 16.39
N PRO A 136 -11.26 1.52 17.63
CA PRO A 136 -10.56 2.39 18.59
C PRO A 136 -9.14 1.93 18.93
N ASP A 137 -8.86 0.62 18.80
CA ASP A 137 -7.56 -0.01 19.05
C ASP A 137 -6.71 -0.17 17.78
N PHE A 138 -7.15 0.37 16.64
CA PHE A 138 -6.43 0.28 15.39
C PHE A 138 -5.11 1.05 15.46
N PRO A 139 -3.96 0.49 15.02
CA PRO A 139 -2.66 1.11 15.26
C PRO A 139 -2.52 2.46 14.56
N GLU A 140 -2.10 3.50 15.30
CA GLU A 140 -1.93 4.87 14.77
C GLU A 140 -0.97 4.94 13.56
N ARG A 141 0.04 4.05 13.52
CA ARG A 141 0.96 3.94 12.38
C ARG A 141 0.28 3.58 11.06
N PHE A 142 -0.94 3.03 11.11
CA PHE A 142 -1.77 2.68 9.95
C PHE A 142 -2.97 3.61 9.79
N MET A 143 -2.95 4.80 10.42
CA MET A 143 -4.06 5.76 10.36
C MET A 143 -4.61 5.88 8.93
N PRO A 144 -5.92 5.67 8.72
CA PRO A 144 -6.47 5.64 7.38
C PRO A 144 -6.36 6.97 6.66
N ILE A 145 -6.26 6.94 5.34
CA ILE A 145 -6.01 8.14 4.53
C ILE A 145 -7.08 9.22 4.67
N TRP A 146 -8.34 8.84 4.91
CA TRP A 146 -9.45 9.78 5.13
C TRP A 146 -9.40 10.49 6.48
N THR A 147 -8.49 10.09 7.38
CA THR A 147 -8.21 10.77 8.65
C THR A 147 -6.99 11.69 8.56
N TRP A 148 -6.29 11.70 7.43
CA TRP A 148 -5.09 12.52 7.25
C TRP A 148 -5.45 13.97 6.97
N SER A 149 -4.57 14.89 7.37
CA SER A 149 -4.67 16.29 6.96
C SER A 149 -4.54 16.44 5.44
N ASP A 150 -5.16 17.48 4.88
CA ASP A 150 -5.08 17.79 3.45
C ASP A 150 -3.64 17.92 2.94
N GLU A 151 -2.73 18.46 3.77
CA GLU A 151 -1.32 18.55 3.42
C GLU A 151 -0.66 17.16 3.27
N LYS A 152 -1.00 16.22 4.15
CA LYS A 152 -0.47 14.84 4.09
C LYS A 152 -1.08 14.08 2.91
N ARG A 153 -2.36 14.30 2.62
CA ARG A 153 -3.04 13.75 1.44
C ARG A 153 -2.46 14.28 0.13
N ALA A 154 -2.26 15.58 0.03
CA ALA A 154 -1.63 16.21 -1.14
C ALA A 154 -0.22 15.65 -1.44
N LYS A 155 0.53 15.26 -0.40
CA LYS A 155 1.83 14.58 -0.57
C LYS A 155 1.72 13.14 -1.10
N ALA A 156 0.60 12.46 -0.88
CA ALA A 156 0.34 11.12 -1.41
C ALA A 156 0.03 11.13 -2.92
N GLY A 157 -0.53 12.22 -3.44
CA GLY A 157 -0.72 12.44 -4.88
C GLY A 157 -1.58 11.38 -5.56
N SER A 158 -1.12 10.80 -6.67
CA SER A 158 -1.87 9.75 -7.40
C SER A 158 -2.05 8.44 -6.63
N SER A 159 -1.35 8.27 -5.51
CA SER A 159 -1.44 7.04 -4.69
C SER A 159 -2.57 7.07 -3.66
N GLU A 160 -3.41 8.12 -3.61
CA GLU A 160 -4.52 8.18 -2.65
C GLU A 160 -5.48 6.99 -2.77
N ILE A 161 -5.81 6.58 -4.01
CA ILE A 161 -6.71 5.44 -4.25
C ILE A 161 -6.10 4.14 -3.72
N ASP A 162 -4.79 3.96 -3.89
CA ASP A 162 -4.06 2.77 -3.45
C ASP A 162 -3.98 2.72 -1.92
N PHE A 163 -3.69 3.85 -1.29
CA PHE A 163 -3.71 3.97 0.16
C PHE A 163 -5.11 3.71 0.73
N GLU A 164 -6.18 4.20 0.09
CA GLU A 164 -7.53 3.93 0.54
C GLU A 164 -7.84 2.42 0.51
N LEU A 165 -7.57 1.75 -0.62
CA LEU A 165 -7.77 0.32 -0.75
C LEU A 165 -6.95 -0.47 0.30
N MET A 166 -5.68 -0.11 0.48
CA MET A 166 -4.82 -0.74 1.49
C MET A 166 -5.38 -0.57 2.91
N HIS A 167 -5.79 0.65 3.30
CA HIS A 167 -6.35 0.90 4.64
C HIS A 167 -7.69 0.20 4.86
N ARG A 168 -8.58 0.17 3.85
CA ARG A 168 -9.85 -0.57 3.92
C ARG A 168 -9.60 -2.07 4.13
N VAL A 169 -8.64 -2.66 3.42
CA VAL A 169 -8.25 -4.08 3.59
C VAL A 169 -7.74 -4.32 5.01
N LEU A 170 -6.83 -3.49 5.52
CA LEU A 170 -6.30 -3.65 6.88
C LEU A 170 -7.36 -3.54 7.97
N ILE A 171 -8.29 -2.58 7.85
CA ILE A 171 -9.41 -2.45 8.79
C ILE A 171 -10.31 -3.68 8.74
N LYS A 172 -10.62 -4.19 7.53
CA LYS A 172 -11.43 -5.40 7.39
C LYS A 172 -10.75 -6.62 8.03
N LEU A 173 -9.45 -6.80 7.81
CA LEU A 173 -8.67 -7.87 8.44
C LEU A 173 -8.65 -7.74 9.97
N TRP A 174 -8.47 -6.52 10.48
CA TRP A 174 -8.52 -6.23 11.92
C TRP A 174 -9.86 -6.64 12.54
N ASN A 175 -10.96 -6.29 11.86
CA ASN A 175 -12.32 -6.65 12.29
C ASN A 175 -12.61 -8.14 12.17
N GLN A 176 -11.89 -8.87 11.30
CA GLN A 176 -11.93 -10.32 11.20
C GLN A 176 -11.02 -11.03 12.22
N GLY A 177 -10.28 -10.27 13.04
CA GLY A 177 -9.43 -10.79 14.11
C GLY A 177 -7.95 -10.92 13.76
N ASP A 178 -7.54 -10.65 12.51
CA ASP A 178 -6.12 -10.59 12.17
C ASP A 178 -5.55 -9.22 12.51
N ARG A 179 -4.76 -9.17 13.58
CA ARG A 179 -4.14 -7.96 14.14
C ARG A 179 -2.62 -8.03 14.14
N SER A 180 -2.06 -9.04 13.49
CA SER A 180 -0.63 -9.40 13.58
C SER A 180 0.25 -8.71 12.53
N PHE A 181 -0.35 -7.96 11.62
CA PHE A 181 0.37 -7.24 10.58
C PHE A 181 1.14 -6.02 11.13
N ILE A 182 2.33 -5.81 10.59
CA ILE A 182 3.27 -4.74 10.93
C ILE A 182 3.47 -3.74 9.78
N GLY A 183 2.88 -4.02 8.61
CA GLY A 183 2.85 -3.12 7.47
C GLY A 183 1.85 -3.60 6.43
N VAL A 184 1.87 -2.92 5.28
CA VAL A 184 1.07 -3.30 4.11
C VAL A 184 1.79 -2.84 2.86
N LYS A 185 1.70 -3.63 1.80
CA LYS A 185 2.20 -3.28 0.48
C LYS A 185 1.15 -3.61 -0.57
N ARG A 186 0.93 -2.70 -1.51
CA ARG A 186 0.25 -3.03 -2.76
C ARG A 186 1.29 -3.28 -3.85
N GLN A 187 1.06 -4.30 -4.67
CA GLN A 187 1.91 -4.59 -5.82
C GLN A 187 1.30 -3.98 -7.08
N ASP A 188 2.13 -3.27 -7.84
CA ASP A 188 1.66 -2.56 -9.04
C ASP A 188 1.21 -3.51 -10.16
N HIS A 189 1.79 -4.71 -10.21
CA HIS A 189 1.60 -5.63 -11.32
C HIS A 189 0.30 -6.47 -11.23
N ASP A 190 -0.16 -6.78 -10.03
CA ASP A 190 -1.38 -7.56 -9.78
C ASP A 190 -2.47 -6.76 -9.05
N GLY A 191 -2.14 -5.56 -8.56
CA GLY A 191 -3.05 -4.69 -7.81
C GLY A 191 -3.44 -5.23 -6.43
N LYS A 192 -2.87 -6.37 -6.00
CA LYS A 192 -3.21 -7.03 -4.74
C LYS A 192 -2.58 -6.32 -3.55
N VAL A 193 -3.25 -6.43 -2.41
CA VAL A 193 -2.80 -5.91 -1.13
C VAL A 193 -2.25 -7.04 -0.28
N TYR A 194 -1.02 -6.85 0.21
CA TYR A 194 -0.26 -7.79 1.02
C TYR A 194 -0.01 -7.18 2.40
N PRO A 195 -0.72 -7.62 3.45
CA PRO A 195 -0.34 -7.30 4.82
C PRO A 195 1.06 -7.87 5.09
N ILE A 196 1.93 -7.07 5.69
CA ILE A 196 3.29 -7.49 6.02
C ILE A 196 3.26 -8.04 7.44
N TYR A 197 3.72 -9.26 7.62
CA TYR A 197 3.84 -9.91 8.93
C TYR A 197 5.31 -10.08 9.30
N ARG A 198 5.56 -10.24 10.60
CA ARG A 198 6.91 -10.49 11.11
C ARG A 198 7.40 -11.86 10.64
N ASN A 199 8.61 -11.92 10.08
CA ASN A 199 9.25 -13.14 9.57
C ASN A 199 8.46 -13.82 8.44
N VAL A 200 7.73 -13.03 7.64
CA VAL A 200 7.05 -13.49 6.42
C VAL A 200 7.59 -12.73 5.22
N MET A 201 8.01 -13.49 4.20
CA MET A 201 8.54 -12.99 2.94
C MET A 201 7.67 -13.46 1.78
N TYR A 202 7.07 -12.53 1.05
CA TYR A 202 6.32 -12.79 -0.18
C TYR A 202 7.29 -12.88 -1.35
N VAL A 203 7.38 -14.06 -1.95
CA VAL A 203 8.28 -14.39 -3.05
C VAL A 203 7.60 -14.06 -4.37
N VAL A 204 8.21 -13.14 -5.12
CA VAL A 204 7.73 -12.74 -6.45
C VAL A 204 8.28 -13.66 -7.53
N ASN A 205 9.50 -14.16 -7.37
CA ASN A 205 10.12 -15.05 -8.33
C ASN A 205 10.84 -16.19 -7.62
N TRP A 206 10.56 -17.41 -8.05
CA TRP A 206 11.30 -18.61 -7.65
C TRP A 206 12.29 -18.99 -8.74
N ILE A 207 13.47 -19.46 -8.34
CA ILE A 207 14.40 -20.14 -9.24
C ILE A 207 14.44 -21.62 -8.87
N GLU A 208 14.18 -22.47 -9.86
CA GLU A 208 14.37 -23.90 -9.76
C GLU A 208 15.80 -24.27 -10.17
N ARG A 209 16.45 -25.09 -9.34
CA ARG A 209 17.76 -25.67 -9.70
C ARG A 209 17.62 -26.80 -10.72
N ARG A 210 18.71 -27.09 -11.43
CA ARG A 210 18.79 -28.14 -12.47
C ARG A 210 18.34 -29.54 -12.04
N ASN A 211 18.34 -29.83 -10.74
CA ASN A 211 17.87 -31.10 -10.17
C ASN A 211 16.38 -31.09 -9.80
N GLY A 212 15.67 -29.97 -9.99
CA GLY A 212 14.24 -29.80 -9.71
C GLY A 212 13.86 -29.89 -8.22
N THR A 213 14.84 -30.04 -7.32
CA THR A 213 14.56 -30.44 -5.92
C THR A 213 14.46 -29.26 -4.96
N VAL A 214 15.03 -28.10 -5.31
CA VAL A 214 15.06 -26.92 -4.42
C VAL A 214 14.60 -25.70 -5.20
N ARG A 215 13.56 -25.04 -4.68
CA ARG A 215 13.11 -23.70 -5.10
C ARG A 215 13.74 -22.68 -4.17
N LEU A 216 14.53 -21.77 -4.72
CA LEU A 216 15.10 -20.65 -3.97
C LEU A 216 14.41 -19.35 -4.38
N PRO A 217 14.10 -18.46 -3.41
CA PRO A 217 13.50 -17.18 -3.72
C PRO A 217 14.54 -16.26 -4.41
N ALA A 218 14.21 -15.79 -5.60
CA ALA A 218 15.06 -14.92 -6.42
C ALA A 218 14.76 -13.43 -6.20
N SER A 219 13.53 -13.13 -5.80
CA SER A 219 13.11 -11.81 -5.38
C SER A 219 11.92 -11.94 -4.45
N PHE A 220 11.94 -11.20 -3.35
CA PHE A 220 10.89 -11.20 -2.36
C PHE A 220 10.74 -9.82 -1.73
N PHE A 221 9.62 -9.62 -1.04
CA PHE A 221 9.39 -8.46 -0.19
C PHE A 221 8.72 -8.92 1.10
N GLY A 222 8.87 -8.14 2.17
CA GLY A 222 8.32 -8.48 3.47
C GLY A 222 9.19 -7.90 4.56
N GLN A 223 9.08 -8.48 5.76
CA GLN A 223 9.88 -8.07 6.89
C GLN A 223 10.35 -9.29 7.68
N SER A 224 11.62 -9.24 8.08
CA SER A 224 12.28 -10.25 8.89
C SER A 224 13.07 -9.55 10.00
N ASP A 225 13.20 -10.23 11.14
CA ASP A 225 14.08 -9.79 12.22
C ASP A 225 15.57 -9.96 11.87
N GLU A 226 15.86 -10.95 11.02
CA GLU A 226 17.19 -11.18 10.47
C GLU A 226 17.35 -10.41 9.15
N ASP A 227 18.55 -9.90 8.90
CA ASP A 227 18.90 -9.32 7.61
C ASP A 227 19.05 -10.46 6.59
N ILE A 228 18.15 -10.49 5.61
CA ILE A 228 18.11 -11.54 4.58
C ILE A 228 18.42 -10.92 3.23
N SER A 229 19.51 -11.38 2.63
CA SER A 229 19.83 -11.06 1.24
C SER A 229 19.51 -12.23 0.31
N VAL A 230 18.95 -11.91 -0.86
CA VAL A 230 18.86 -12.86 -1.99
C VAL A 230 20.25 -13.43 -2.31
N VAL A 231 21.30 -12.60 -2.20
CA VAL A 231 22.68 -13.03 -2.46
C VAL A 231 23.10 -14.13 -1.50
N ASP A 232 22.80 -14.01 -0.22
CA ASP A 232 23.15 -15.02 0.79
C ASP A 232 22.36 -16.31 0.58
N ILE A 233 21.05 -16.21 0.31
CA ILE A 233 20.22 -17.39 0.00
C ILE A 233 20.78 -18.13 -1.22
N MET A 234 21.20 -17.40 -2.25
CA MET A 234 21.72 -17.98 -3.49
C MET A 234 23.14 -18.52 -3.33
N GLN A 235 23.99 -17.86 -2.54
CA GLN A 235 25.37 -18.25 -2.29
C GLN A 235 25.47 -19.48 -1.38
N TYR A 236 24.68 -19.52 -0.31
CA TYR A 236 24.69 -20.61 0.66
C TYR A 236 23.66 -21.70 0.36
N GLU A 237 22.78 -21.48 -0.60
CA GLU A 237 21.73 -22.40 -1.03
C GLU A 237 20.84 -22.87 0.12
N ARG A 238 20.55 -21.96 1.06
CA ARG A 238 19.82 -22.25 2.29
C ARG A 238 18.74 -21.20 2.51
N ILE A 239 17.54 -21.68 2.80
CA ILE A 239 16.44 -20.86 3.30
C ILE A 239 16.70 -20.65 4.80
N PRO A 240 16.81 -19.40 5.28
CA PRO A 240 16.98 -19.13 6.70
C PRO A 240 15.85 -19.74 7.54
N THR A 241 16.19 -20.29 8.69
CA THR A 241 15.22 -20.88 9.61
C THR A 241 14.41 -19.79 10.31
N GLY A 242 13.14 -20.02 10.56
CA GLY A 242 12.27 -19.08 11.27
C GLY A 242 11.63 -18.01 10.39
N ILE A 243 11.95 -17.98 9.09
CA ILE A 243 11.27 -17.13 8.10
C ILE A 243 10.38 -17.99 7.21
N THR A 244 9.14 -17.53 7.05
CA THR A 244 8.15 -18.17 6.16
C THR A 244 8.20 -17.49 4.81
N PHE A 245 8.47 -18.26 3.76
CA PHE A 245 8.42 -17.78 2.38
C PHE A 245 7.09 -18.21 1.75
N ILE A 246 6.33 -17.23 1.28
CA ILE A 246 4.98 -17.40 0.74
C ILE A 246 5.01 -16.95 -0.73
N ASP A 247 4.38 -17.70 -1.63
CA ASP A 247 4.33 -17.30 -3.04
C ASP A 247 3.36 -16.11 -3.21
N ALA A 248 3.88 -14.98 -3.71
CA ALA A 248 3.07 -13.78 -3.90
C ALA A 248 1.96 -14.00 -4.94
N HIS A 249 2.16 -14.83 -5.97
CA HIS A 249 1.18 -15.00 -7.04
C HIS A 249 -0.10 -15.69 -6.56
N THR A 250 0.02 -16.60 -5.60
CA THR A 250 -1.12 -17.33 -5.05
C THR A 250 -1.79 -16.61 -3.89
N GLU A 251 -1.11 -15.63 -3.30
CA GLU A 251 -1.50 -15.02 -2.03
C GLU A 251 -1.83 -13.53 -2.24
N GLY A 252 -2.10 -12.83 -1.13
CA GLY A 252 -2.55 -11.44 -1.16
C GLY A 252 -4.04 -11.30 -1.45
N TYR A 253 -4.56 -10.13 -1.11
CA TYR A 253 -5.98 -9.82 -1.25
C TYR A 253 -6.19 -9.00 -2.52
N ASP A 254 -7.02 -9.49 -3.44
CA ASP A 254 -7.65 -8.62 -4.43
C ASP A 254 -8.55 -7.65 -3.64
N PRO A 255 -8.23 -6.34 -3.59
CA PRO A 255 -8.93 -5.43 -2.70
C PRO A 255 -10.39 -5.24 -3.12
N TYR A 256 -10.72 -5.33 -4.41
CA TYR A 256 -12.09 -5.14 -4.88
C TYR A 256 -12.96 -6.33 -4.50
N GLN A 257 -12.49 -7.54 -4.78
CA GLN A 257 -13.20 -8.78 -4.41
C GLN A 257 -13.28 -8.94 -2.89
N PHE A 258 -12.17 -8.70 -2.19
CA PHE A 258 -12.12 -8.88 -0.74
C PHE A 258 -13.00 -7.87 -0.01
N LEU A 259 -13.08 -6.62 -0.48
CA LEU A 259 -13.92 -5.59 0.13
C LEU A 259 -15.38 -5.64 -0.35
N GLY A 260 -15.67 -6.33 -1.47
CA GLY A 260 -17.00 -6.35 -2.08
C GLY A 260 -17.32 -5.05 -2.83
N LEU A 261 -16.31 -4.43 -3.44
CA LEU A 261 -16.44 -3.21 -4.25
C LEU A 261 -16.68 -3.63 -5.70
N GLN A 262 -17.84 -3.25 -6.27
CA GLN A 262 -18.21 -3.50 -7.68
C GLN A 262 -18.17 -2.21 -8.48
#